data_AF-A0A7K4T3E6-F1
#
_entry.id   AF-A0A7K4T3E6-F1
#
_cell.length_a   1.000
_cell.length_b   1.000
_cell.length_c   1.000
_cell.angle_alpha   90.00
_cell.angle_beta   90.00
_cell.angle_gamma   90.00
#
_symmetry.space_group_name_H-M   'P 1'
#
loop_
_entity.id
_entity.type
_entity.pdbx_description
1 polymer ?
#
loop_
_entity_poly.entity_id
_entity_poly.type
_entity_poly.pdbx_seq_one_letter_code
_entity_poly.pdbx_strand_id
1 'polypeptide(L)' 'SKNQKKERAAAAQQAQQEFGTVPHSFVFHRGRVGKNVRQLITDMRKVMEPYTARALKV' A
#
# COMPACT_ATOMS: atom_id res chain seq x y z
N SER A 1 -23.48 18.56 -8.10
CA SER A 1 -23.10 19.75 -8.90
C SER A 1 -21.81 19.46 -9.68
N LYS A 2 -21.62 20.05 -10.87
CA LYS A 2 -20.37 19.93 -11.66
C LYS A 2 -19.13 20.39 -10.86
N ASN A 3 -19.27 21.42 -10.03
CA ASN A 3 -18.19 21.92 -9.17
C ASN A 3 -17.73 20.87 -8.15
N GLN A 4 -18.67 20.23 -7.47
CA GLN A 4 -18.34 19.17 -6.50
C GLN A 4 -17.55 18.01 -7.12
N LYS A 5 -17.82 17.65 -8.38
CA LYS A 5 -17.06 16.61 -9.09
C LYS A 5 -15.61 17.06 -9.35
N LYS A 6 -15.42 18.32 -9.76
CA LYS A 6 -14.09 18.90 -10.02
C LYS A 6 -13.25 18.98 -8.75
N GLU A 7 -13.85 19.44 -7.65
CA GLU A 7 -13.20 19.53 -6.33
C GLU A 7 -12.74 18.15 -5.83
N ARG A 8 -13.59 17.12 -5.93
CA ARG A 8 -13.20 15.74 -5.56
C ARG A 8 -12.03 15.21 -6.39
N ALA A 9 -12.01 15.50 -7.69
CA ALA A 9 -10.92 15.06 -8.56
C ALA A 9 -9.59 15.74 -8.20
N ALA A 10 -9.62 17.05 -7.90
CA ALA A 10 -8.44 17.79 -7.46
C ALA A 10 -7.91 17.26 -6.11
N ALA A 11 -8.78 17.01 -5.14
CA ALA A 11 -8.41 16.44 -3.85
C ALA A 11 -7.80 15.04 -4.00
N ALA A 12 -8.36 14.17 -4.86
CA ALA A 12 -7.80 12.85 -5.12
C ALA A 12 -6.40 12.94 -5.77
N GLN A 13 -6.20 13.89 -6.68
CA GLN A 13 -4.91 14.10 -7.32
C GLN A 13 -3.85 14.60 -6.33
N GLN A 14 -4.22 15.52 -5.43
CA GLN A 14 -3.33 15.99 -4.36
C GLN A 14 -2.97 14.85 -3.40
N ALA A 15 -3.95 14.07 -2.96
CA ALA A 15 -3.73 12.92 -2.09
C ALA A 15 -2.78 11.88 -2.74
N GLN A 16 -2.89 11.66 -4.05
CA GLN A 16 -2.00 10.75 -4.77
C GLN A 16 -0.56 11.28 -4.85
N GLN A 17 -0.38 12.60 -5.04
CA GLN A 17 0.94 13.21 -5.04
C GLN A 17 1.58 13.11 -3.65
N GLU A 18 0.85 13.46 -2.60
CA GLU A 18 1.31 13.35 -1.21
C GLU A 18 1.70 11.92 -0.87
N PHE A 19 0.85 10.94 -1.21
CA PHE A 19 1.15 9.52 -1.03
C PHE A 19 2.44 9.12 -1.74
N GLY A 20 2.70 9.62 -2.95
CA GLY A 20 3.92 9.33 -3.72
C GLY A 20 5.21 9.90 -3.13
N THR A 21 5.13 10.90 -2.25
CA THR A 21 6.33 11.56 -1.68
C THR A 21 6.98 10.78 -0.53
N VAL A 22 6.24 9.88 0.12
CA VAL A 22 6.78 9.13 1.25
C VAL A 22 7.50 7.85 0.80
N PRO A 23 8.45 7.33 1.59
CA PRO A 23 9.09 6.05 1.29
C PRO A 23 8.09 4.89 1.32
N HIS A 24 8.20 3.99 0.33
CA HIS A 24 7.36 2.80 0.22
C HIS A 24 8.18 1.54 0.48
N SER A 25 7.53 0.52 1.02
CA SER A 25 8.15 -0.76 1.34
C SER A 25 7.43 -1.96 0.73
N PHE A 26 8.20 -3.03 0.55
CA PHE A 26 7.70 -4.33 0.11
C PHE A 26 8.23 -5.42 1.04
N VAL A 27 7.35 -6.29 1.52
CA VAL A 27 7.74 -7.47 2.32
C VAL A 27 7.44 -8.72 1.53
N PHE A 28 8.44 -9.55 1.29
CA PHE A 28 8.32 -10.81 0.55
C PHE A 28 9.27 -11.85 1.11
N HIS A 29 9.00 -13.13 0.82
CA HIS A 29 9.95 -14.22 1.11
C HIS A 29 10.66 -14.66 -0.17
N ARG A 30 11.80 -15.33 0.01
CA ARG A 30 12.48 -16.07 -1.06
C ARG A 30 12.36 -17.57 -0.79
N GLY A 31 12.25 -18.37 -1.85
CA GLY A 31 12.15 -19.83 -1.75
C GLY A 31 10.85 -20.33 -1.12
N ARG A 32 10.83 -21.63 -0.79
CA ARG A 32 9.69 -22.29 -0.13
C ARG A 32 9.71 -21.99 1.37
N VAL A 33 8.66 -21.38 1.87
CA VAL A 33 8.49 -21.09 3.31
C VAL A 33 7.24 -21.76 3.87
N GLY A 34 7.27 -22.08 5.16
CA GLY A 34 6.14 -22.67 5.88
C GLY A 34 5.02 -21.67 6.19
N LYS A 35 3.92 -22.17 6.77
CA LYS A 35 2.71 -21.37 7.08
C LYS A 35 3.02 -20.18 8.01
N ASN A 36 3.85 -20.40 9.03
CA ASN A 36 4.16 -19.37 10.04
C ASN A 36 4.88 -18.16 9.43
N VAL A 37 5.81 -18.40 8.50
CA VAL A 37 6.52 -17.31 7.81
C VAL A 37 5.58 -16.54 6.89
N ARG A 38 4.64 -17.22 6.21
CA ARG A 38 3.62 -16.52 5.40
C ARG A 38 2.71 -15.64 6.26
N GLN A 39 2.34 -16.13 7.45
CA GLN A 39 1.56 -15.36 8.40
C GLN A 39 2.34 -14.13 8.90
N LEU A 40 3.60 -14.32 9.30
CA LEU A 40 4.49 -13.22 9.70
C LEU A 40 4.60 -12.14 8.63
N ILE A 41 4.77 -12.52 7.36
CA ILE A 41 4.82 -11.56 6.23
C ILE A 41 3.51 -10.78 6.10
N THR A 42 2.38 -11.46 6.27
CA THR A 42 1.06 -10.82 6.23
C THR A 42 0.90 -9.81 7.36
N ASP A 43 1.35 -10.16 8.57
CA ASP A 43 1.26 -9.28 9.74
C ASP A 43 2.23 -8.11 9.65
N MET A 44 3.45 -8.32 9.15
CA MET A 44 4.40 -7.24 8.86
C MET A 44 3.85 -6.27 7.81
N ARG A 45 3.17 -6.76 6.75
CA ARG A 45 2.51 -5.90 5.77
C ARG A 45 1.42 -5.04 6.40
N LYS A 46 0.64 -5.58 7.34
CA LYS A 46 -0.39 -4.82 8.09
C LYS A 46 0.22 -3.77 9.00
N VAL A 47 1.28 -4.12 9.73
CA VAL A 47 1.98 -3.18 10.64
C VAL A 47 2.56 -2.00 9.88
N MET A 48 3.02 -2.23 8.65
CA MET A 48 3.63 -1.19 7.80
C MET A 48 2.64 -0.60 6.78
N GLU A 49 1.33 -0.79 6.97
CA GLU A 49 0.31 0.01 6.27
C GLU A 49 0.44 1.50 6.69
N PRO A 50 0.11 2.46 5.81
CA PRO A 50 -0.44 2.29 4.46
C PRO A 50 0.62 2.19 3.34
N TYR A 51 1.91 2.35 3.66
CA TYR A 51 2.98 2.51 2.67
C TYR A 51 3.66 1.19 2.26
N THR A 52 3.08 0.06 2.65
CA THR A 52 3.52 -1.28 2.25
C THR A 52 2.48 -1.97 1.38
N ALA A 53 2.91 -2.57 0.27
CA ALA A 53 2.00 -3.27 -0.63
C ALA A 53 1.37 -4.51 0.02
N ARG A 54 0.04 -4.53 0.09
CA ARG A 54 -0.75 -5.62 0.68
C ARG A 54 -0.74 -6.87 -0.20
N ALA A 55 -0.83 -6.69 -1.51
CA ALA A 55 -1.01 -7.74 -2.51
C ALA A 55 0.15 -7.82 -3.52
N LEU A 56 1.38 -7.96 -3.04
CA LEU A 56 2.51 -8.29 -3.90
C LEU A 56 2.33 -9.70 -4.50
N LYS A 57 2.42 -9.80 -5.82
CA LYS A 57 2.49 -11.06 -6.55
C LYS A 57 3.94 -11.56 -6.49
N VAL A 58 4.17 -12.65 -5.76
CA VAL A 58 5.47 -13.28 -5.53
C VAL A 58 5.38 -14.79 -5.65
#